data_AF-A0A0J1GPA9-F1
#
_entry.id   AF-A0A0J1GPA9-F1
#
_cell.length_a   1.000
_cell.length_b   1.000
_cell.length_c   1.000
_cell.angle_alpha   90.00
_cell.angle_beta   90.00
_cell.angle_gamma   90.00
#
_symmetry.space_group_name_H-M   'P 1'
#
loop_
_entity.id
_entity.type
_entity.pdbx_description
1 polymer ?
#
loop_
_entity_poly.entity_id
_entity_poly.type
_entity_poly.pdbx_seq_one_letter_code
_entity_poly.pdbx_strand_id
1 'polypeptide(L)'
;MTYFFERTETANTISIVLRPHSLYLMLGMLAFWLFNDLVLKSASAANIVIPVFLVFMVVRFFSLIRVQKEVIIAMKQGRVTTQGSKFSFANPFTYIIKK
;
A
#
# COMPACT_ATOMS: atom_id res chain seq x y z
N MET A 1 -5.85 9.64 7.30
CA MET A 1 -4.95 8.54 6.85
C MET A 1 -5.54 7.73 5.68
N THR A 2 -6.45 8.31 4.89
CA THR A 2 -7.18 7.66 3.77
C THR A 2 -6.31 7.31 2.56
N TYR A 3 -5.04 7.69 2.57
CA TYR A 3 -4.13 7.53 1.43
C TYR A 3 -3.62 6.10 1.25
N PHE A 4 -3.37 5.38 2.35
CA PHE A 4 -2.84 4.01 2.31
C PHE A 4 -3.92 2.95 2.46
N PHE A 5 -4.88 3.22 3.33
CA PHE A 5 -6.01 2.34 3.57
C PHE A 5 -7.20 3.14 4.07
N GLU A 6 -8.37 2.53 3.97
CA GLU A 6 -9.60 3.02 4.56
C GLU A 6 -10.20 1.90 5.41
N ARG A 7 -10.48 2.20 6.67
CA ARG A 7 -11.10 1.26 7.61
C ARG A 7 -12.50 1.77 7.91
N THR A 8 -13.50 0.95 7.59
CA THR A 8 -14.90 1.19 7.92
C THR A 8 -15.37 0.09 8.85
N GLU A 9 -16.12 0.48 9.88
CA GLU A 9 -16.60 -0.44 10.90
C GLU A 9 -18.12 -0.38 10.97
N THR A 10 -18.75 -1.54 10.91
CA THR A 10 -20.19 -1.71 11.06
C THR A 10 -20.48 -2.58 12.29
N ALA A 11 -21.77 -2.80 12.59
CA ALA A 11 -22.18 -3.67 13.69
C ALA A 11 -21.64 -5.11 13.55
N ASN A 12 -21.53 -5.61 12.32
CA ASN A 12 -21.22 -7.02 12.07
C ASN A 12 -19.86 -7.27 11.43
N THR A 13 -19.28 -6.25 10.78
CA THR A 13 -18.04 -6.40 10.00
C THR A 13 -17.11 -5.20 10.11
N ILE A 14 -15.82 -5.45 9.94
CA ILE A 14 -14.79 -4.44 9.74
C ILE A 14 -14.27 -4.60 8.32
N SER A 15 -14.40 -3.56 7.50
CA SER A 15 -13.90 -3.54 6.13
C SER A 15 -12.66 -2.65 6.04
N ILE A 16 -11.59 -3.20 5.47
CA ILE A 16 -10.30 -2.55 5.30
C ILE A 16 -9.97 -2.55 3.81
N VAL A 17 -10.07 -1.39 3.18
CA VAL A 17 -9.74 -1.20 1.77
C VAL A 17 -8.30 -0.70 1.67
N LEU A 18 -7.43 -1.46 1.00
CA LEU A 18 -6.08 -1.01 0.66
C LEU A 18 -6.12 -0.16 -0.61
N ARG A 19 -5.71 1.11 -0.52
CA ARG A 19 -5.74 2.03 -1.64
C ARG A 19 -4.53 1.77 -2.57
N PRO A 20 -4.74 1.59 -3.89
CA PRO A 20 -3.67 1.22 -4.80
C PRO A 20 -2.72 2.39 -5.12
N HIS A 21 -3.12 3.63 -4.84
CA HIS A 21 -2.34 4.86 -5.10
C HIS A 21 -0.89 4.79 -4.61
N SER A 22 -0.68 4.32 -3.38
CA SER A 22 0.67 4.20 -2.81
C SER A 22 1.56 3.24 -3.60
N LEU A 23 0.98 2.20 -4.21
CA LEU A 23 1.70 1.23 -5.01
C LEU A 23 2.05 1.81 -6.38
N TYR A 24 1.12 2.51 -7.03
CA TYR A 24 1.39 3.20 -8.28
C TYR A 24 2.41 4.32 -8.14
N LEU A 25 2.41 5.03 -7.01
CA LEU A 25 3.44 6.01 -6.71
C LEU A 25 4.82 5.35 -6.61
N MET A 26 4.94 4.19 -5.94
CA MET A 26 6.19 3.43 -5.90
C MET A 26 6.66 3.00 -7.29
N LEU A 27 5.75 2.50 -8.13
CA LEU A 27 6.07 2.13 -9.51
C LEU A 27 6.51 3.34 -10.34
N GLY A 28 5.86 4.50 -10.16
CA GLY A 28 6.24 5.74 -10.81
C GLY A 28 7.63 6.22 -10.40
N MET A 29 7.97 6.14 -9.11
CA MET A 29 9.31 6.49 -8.62
C MET A 29 10.39 5.56 -9.19
N LEU A 30 10.11 4.26 -9.27
CA LEU A 30 11.02 3.29 -9.88
C LEU A 30 11.20 3.53 -11.38
N ALA A 31 10.12 3.78 -12.12
CA ALA A 31 10.17 4.11 -13.54
C ALA A 31 10.95 5.41 -13.79
N PHE A 32 10.71 6.44 -12.98
CA PHE A 32 11.45 7.71 -13.06
C PHE A 32 12.95 7.50 -12.79
N TRP A 33 13.28 6.73 -11.76
CA TRP A 33 14.66 6.39 -11.45
C TRP A 33 15.34 5.66 -12.60
N LEU A 34 14.73 4.57 -13.10
CA LEU A 34 15.25 3.80 -14.25
C LEU A 34 15.43 4.67 -15.49
N PHE A 35 14.48 5.56 -15.78
CA PHE A 35 14.57 6.46 -16.91
C PHE A 35 15.77 7.42 -16.79
N ASN A 36 15.97 8.01 -15.61
CA ASN A 36 17.11 8.91 -15.39
C ASN A 36 18.46 8.18 -15.42
N ASP A 37 18.50 6.94 -14.94
CA ASP A 37 19.71 6.14 -14.90
C ASP A 37 20.08 5.61 -16.30
N LEU A 38 19.13 5.01 -17.01
CA LEU A 38 19.39 4.35 -18.30
C LEU A 38 19.41 5.32 -19.49
N VAL A 39 18.55 6.34 -19.50
CA VAL A 39 18.40 7.26 -20.65
C VAL A 39 19.28 8.49 -20.47
N LEU A 40 19.16 9.16 -19.31
CA LEU A 40 19.86 10.42 -19.06
C LEU A 40 21.25 10.22 -18.45
N LYS A 41 21.58 9.00 -17.97
CA LYS A 41 22.83 8.67 -17.27
C LYS A 41 23.16 9.65 -16.15
N SER A 42 22.12 10.17 -15.49
CA SER A 42 22.25 11.21 -14.47
C SER A 42 22.39 10.60 -13.09
N ALA A 43 23.63 10.53 -12.58
CA ALA A 43 23.92 10.07 -11.22
C ALA A 43 23.28 10.97 -10.13
N SER A 44 23.00 12.23 -10.44
CA SER A 44 22.43 13.20 -9.50
C SER A 44 20.97 12.86 -9.15
N ALA A 45 20.18 12.36 -10.10
CA ALA A 45 18.79 11.97 -9.86
C ALA A 45 18.68 10.76 -8.92
N ALA A 46 19.56 9.77 -9.06
CA ALA A 46 19.59 8.58 -8.21
C ALA A 46 19.83 8.94 -6.73
N ASN A 47 20.73 9.89 -6.47
CA ASN A 47 21.08 10.35 -5.12
C ASN A 47 19.92 10.99 -4.35
N ILE A 48 18.90 11.49 -5.05
CA ILE A 48 17.71 12.11 -4.43
C ILE A 48 16.54 11.12 -4.39
N VAL A 49 16.30 10.41 -5.49
CA VAL A 49 15.12 9.54 -5.62
C VAL A 49 15.18 8.36 -4.66
N ILE A 50 16.34 7.74 -4.46
CA ILE A 50 16.48 6.56 -3.58
C ILE A 50 16.20 6.91 -2.11
N PRO A 51 16.79 7.97 -1.51
CA PRO A 51 16.46 8.36 -0.14
C PRO A 51 14.98 8.69 0.05
N VAL A 52 14.37 9.43 -0.89
CA VAL A 52 12.94 9.76 -0.82
C VAL A 52 12.08 8.50 -0.90
N PHE A 53 12.45 7.55 -1.77
CA PHE A 53 11.78 6.26 -1.89
C PHE A 53 11.86 5.44 -0.59
N LEU A 54 13.02 5.40 0.05
CA LEU A 54 13.21 4.72 1.33
C LEU A 54 12.35 5.34 2.44
N VAL A 55 12.34 6.67 2.56
CA VAL A 55 11.50 7.37 3.54
C VAL A 55 10.02 7.07 3.27
N PHE A 56 9.58 7.13 2.01
CA PHE A 56 8.21 6.80 1.64
C PHE A 56 7.85 5.35 1.99
N MET A 57 8.75 4.39 1.72
CA MET A 57 8.56 2.99 2.08
C MET A 57 8.40 2.79 3.58
N VAL A 58 9.24 3.46 4.39
CA VAL A 58 9.16 3.39 5.85
C VAL A 58 7.83 3.95 6.36
N VAL A 59 7.42 5.13 5.88
CA VAL A 59 6.13 5.73 6.24
C VAL A 59 4.95 4.82 5.85
N ARG A 60 4.98 4.27 4.64
CA ARG A 60 3.96 3.33 4.15
C ARG A 60 3.91 2.06 5.00
N PHE A 61 5.06 1.51 5.35
CA PHE A 61 5.17 0.30 6.17
C PHE A 61 4.54 0.53 7.56
N PHE A 62 4.95 1.56 8.27
CA PHE A 62 4.38 1.89 9.59
C PHE A 62 2.89 2.21 9.54
N SER A 63 2.43 2.88 8.48
CA SER A 63 1.00 3.16 8.28
C SER A 63 0.17 1.89 8.14
N LEU A 64 0.71 0.84 7.51
CA LEU A 64 0.00 -0.42 7.26
C LEU A 64 0.15 -1.46 8.39
N ILE A 65 1.21 -1.39 9.21
CA ILE A 65 1.48 -2.38 10.27
C ILE A 65 0.28 -2.61 11.19
N ARG A 66 -0.35 -1.52 11.67
CA ARG A 66 -1.44 -1.63 12.65
C ARG A 66 -2.61 -2.44 12.09
N VAL A 67 -2.98 -2.14 10.85
CA VAL A 67 -4.09 -2.78 10.14
C VAL A 67 -3.74 -4.21 9.76
N GLN A 68 -2.50 -4.46 9.31
CA GLN A 68 -2.04 -5.81 8.99
C GLN A 68 -2.06 -6.71 10.22
N LYS A 69 -1.68 -6.23 11.40
CA LYS A 69 -1.77 -7.01 12.64
C LYS A 69 -3.21 -7.43 12.94
N GLU A 70 -4.17 -6.51 12.83
CA GLU A 70 -5.61 -6.79 12.99
C GLU A 70 -6.09 -7.87 12.01
N VAL A 71 -5.75 -7.70 10.72
CA VAL A 71 -6.08 -8.67 9.67
C VAL A 71 -5.43 -10.03 9.93
N ILE A 72 -4.16 -10.10 10.34
CA ILE A 72 -3.46 -11.36 10.62
C ILE A 72 -4.14 -12.11 11.77
N ILE A 73 -4.52 -11.42 12.84
CA ILE A 73 -5.23 -12.03 13.97
C ILE A 73 -6.57 -12.59 13.49
N ALA A 74 -7.34 -11.80 12.74
CA ALA A 74 -8.63 -12.22 12.21
C ALA A 74 -8.52 -13.37 11.18
N MET A 75 -7.46 -13.39 10.37
CA MET A 75 -7.16 -14.48 9.43
C MET A 75 -6.88 -15.78 10.18
N LYS A 76 -6.09 -15.73 11.26
CA LYS A 76 -5.84 -16.90 12.12
C LYS A 76 -7.12 -17.46 12.75
N GLN A 77 -8.12 -16.61 12.96
CA GLN A 77 -9.44 -16.99 13.47
C GLN A 77 -10.43 -17.40 12.36
N GLY A 78 -10.02 -17.40 11.09
CA GLY A 78 -10.90 -17.75 9.96
C GLY A 78 -12.01 -16.73 9.67
N ARG A 79 -11.90 -15.50 10.20
CA ARG A 79 -12.96 -14.47 10.09
C ARG A 79 -12.76 -13.51 8.93
N VAL A 80 -11.75 -13.72 8.09
CA VAL A 80 -11.36 -12.81 7.01
C VAL A 80 -11.78 -13.34 5.65
N THR A 81 -12.37 -12.46 4.86
CA THR A 81 -12.58 -12.65 3.43
C THR A 81 -11.83 -11.57 2.65
N THR A 82 -11.16 -11.94 1.56
CA THR A 82 -10.47 -10.98 0.68
C THR A 82 -11.23 -10.81 -0.63
N GLN A 83 -11.30 -9.58 -1.13
CA GLN A 83 -11.91 -9.25 -2.41
C GLN A 83 -11.06 -8.22 -3.18
N GLY A 84 -11.28 -8.13 -4.49
CA GLY A 84 -10.63 -7.14 -5.33
C GLY A 84 -9.16 -7.43 -5.63
N SER A 85 -8.45 -6.41 -6.12
CA SER A 85 -7.05 -6.49 -6.54
C SER A 85 -6.21 -5.32 -6.04
N LYS A 86 -4.93 -5.59 -5.75
CA LYS A 86 -3.97 -4.56 -5.29
C LYS A 86 -3.65 -3.53 -6.38
N PHE A 87 -3.97 -3.84 -7.63
CA PHE A 87 -3.71 -3.04 -8.82
C PHE A 87 -5.01 -2.54 -9.49
N SER A 88 -6.16 -2.62 -8.82
CA SER A 88 -7.40 -2.11 -9.38
C SER A 88 -7.87 -0.89 -8.61
N PHE A 89 -8.12 0.21 -9.34
CA PHE A 89 -8.77 1.39 -8.78
C PHE A 89 -10.27 1.20 -8.58
N ALA A 90 -10.91 0.47 -9.50
CA ALA A 90 -12.35 0.23 -9.48
C ALA A 90 -12.75 -0.82 -8.43
N ASN A 91 -11.90 -1.82 -8.20
CA ASN A 91 -12.11 -2.87 -7.21
C ASN A 91 -10.85 -3.08 -6.36
N PRO A 92 -10.55 -2.12 -5.46
CA PRO A 92 -9.35 -2.16 -4.64
C PRO A 92 -9.35 -3.35 -3.70
N PHE A 93 -8.15 -3.84 -3.39
CA PHE A 93 -7.99 -4.98 -2.51
C PHE A 93 -8.57 -4.70 -1.12
N THR A 94 -9.55 -5.50 -0.72
CA THR A 94 -10.35 -5.26 0.48
C THR A 94 -10.34 -6.50 1.37
N TYR A 95 -10.05 -6.30 2.65
CA TYR A 95 -10.28 -7.30 3.69
C TYR A 95 -11.62 -7.04 4.37
N ILE A 96 -12.41 -8.09 4.55
CA ILE A 96 -13.65 -8.06 5.30
C ILE A 96 -13.47 -9.00 6.50
N ILE A 97 -13.42 -8.44 7.70
CA ILE A 97 -13.35 -9.17 8.96
C ILE A 97 -14.75 -9.28 9.54
N LYS A 98 -15.23 -10.49 9.81
CA LYS A 98 -16.45 -10.73 10.60
C LYS A 98 -16.13 -10.59 12.09
N LYS A 99 -16.99 -9.87 12.83
CA LYS A 99 -16.84 -9.70 14.28
C LYS A 99 -17.17 -11.01 15.01
#